data_AF-A0A969I8V7-F1
#
_entry.id   AF-A0A969I8V7-F1
#
_cell.length_a   1.000
_cell.length_b   1.000
_cell.length_c   1.000
_cell.angle_alpha   90.00
_cell.angle_beta   90.00
_cell.angle_gamma   90.00
#
_symmetry.space_group_name_H-M   'P 1'
#
loop_
_entity.id
_entity.type
_entity.pdbx_description
1 polymer ?
#
loop_
_entity_poly.entity_id
_entity_poly.type
_entity_poly.pdbx_seq_one_letter_code
_entity_poly.pdbx_strand_id
1 'polypeptide(L)'
;MIVCSCAAISDTDIEKALTEILSEPGAPLPTPGVVYRHLQRKMVCCGCAPLAVSTIYQKIDQLAEQGVVCPYACACAQGRLLKGTNDTAALQLMQRPPSGVAAPRPRLPLPRPPSWLPPSRPAPTPPSTMSWRLHWPMWHRVRRGTSAPPV
;
A
#
# COMPACT_ATOMS: atom_id res chain seq x y z
N MET A 1 17.30 -25.84 0.27
CA MET A 1 16.93 -25.69 -1.15
C MET A 1 17.85 -24.69 -1.85
N ILE A 2 18.26 -24.91 -3.11
CA ILE A 2 18.95 -23.89 -3.92
C ILE A 2 17.95 -22.82 -4.40
N VAL A 3 18.24 -21.55 -4.12
CA VAL A 3 17.41 -20.40 -4.49
C VAL A 3 17.95 -19.71 -5.74
N CYS A 4 19.27 -19.62 -5.90
CA CYS A 4 19.90 -19.05 -7.09
C CYS A 4 21.00 -19.95 -7.63
N SER A 5 20.78 -20.47 -8.84
CA SER A 5 21.77 -21.32 -9.52
C SER A 5 23.00 -20.54 -9.98
N CYS A 6 22.85 -19.32 -10.49
CA CYS A 6 23.97 -18.53 -11.02
C CYS A 6 25.01 -18.16 -9.96
N ALA A 7 24.57 -17.90 -8.73
CA ALA A 7 25.44 -17.52 -7.62
C ALA A 7 25.64 -18.66 -6.59
N ALA A 8 25.05 -19.83 -6.83
CA ALA A 8 25.02 -20.98 -5.93
C ALA A 8 24.59 -20.61 -4.50
N ILE A 9 23.45 -19.93 -4.37
CA ILE A 9 22.89 -19.49 -3.08
C ILE A 9 21.75 -20.41 -2.69
N SER A 10 21.82 -20.94 -1.46
CA SER A 10 20.76 -21.74 -0.84
C SER A 10 19.87 -20.91 0.10
N ASP A 11 18.76 -21.50 0.51
CA ASP A 11 17.91 -21.00 1.60
C ASP A 11 18.67 -20.85 2.93
N THR A 12 19.60 -21.76 3.24
CA THR A 12 20.43 -21.67 4.45
C THR A 12 21.41 -20.51 4.42
N ASP A 13 21.90 -20.14 3.22
CA ASP A 13 22.74 -18.94 3.06
C ASP A 13 21.91 -17.67 3.27
N ILE A 14 20.67 -17.65 2.76
CA ILE A 14 19.74 -16.55 2.99
C ILE A 14 19.41 -16.43 4.48
N GLU A 15 19.12 -17.53 5.17
CA GLU A 15 18.83 -17.55 6.60
C GLU A 15 19.98 -16.93 7.42
N LYS A 16 21.22 -17.37 7.17
CA LYS A 16 22.42 -16.81 7.83
C LYS A 16 22.56 -15.31 7.58
N ALA A 17 22.42 -14.89 6.32
CA ALA A 17 22.50 -13.48 5.97
C ALA A 17 21.40 -12.66 6.67
N LEU A 18 20.18 -13.18 6.78
CA LEU A 18 19.10 -12.51 7.48
C LEU A 18 19.37 -12.35 8.97
N THR A 19 19.85 -13.40 9.64
CA THR A 19 20.23 -13.31 11.06
C THR A 19 21.28 -12.23 11.29
N GLU A 20 22.30 -12.16 10.43
CA GLU A 20 23.36 -11.15 10.52
C GLU A 20 22.82 -9.74 10.24
N ILE A 21 22.16 -9.52 9.09
CA ILE A 21 21.61 -8.22 8.69
C ILE A 21 20.63 -7.69 9.73
N LEU A 22 19.73 -8.54 10.25
CA LEU A 22 18.67 -8.13 11.17
C LEU A 22 19.13 -8.01 12.62
N SER A 23 20.33 -8.50 12.95
CA SER A 23 20.95 -8.28 14.27
C SER A 23 21.52 -6.87 14.43
N GLU A 24 21.74 -6.14 13.32
CA GLU A 24 22.31 -4.80 13.35
C GLU A 24 21.27 -3.74 13.78
N PRO A 25 21.68 -2.75 14.60
CA PRO A 25 20.81 -1.63 14.93
C PRO A 25 20.49 -0.80 13.67
N GLY A 26 19.20 -0.64 13.37
CA GLY A 26 18.79 0.06 12.15
C GLY A 26 18.96 -0.76 10.87
N ALA A 27 18.91 -2.09 11.00
CA ALA A 27 18.96 -3.04 9.89
C ALA A 27 18.18 -2.56 8.65
N PRO A 28 18.79 -2.61 7.45
CA PRO A 28 18.09 -2.28 6.22
C PRO A 28 17.00 -3.31 5.93
N LEU A 29 16.07 -2.94 5.03
CA LEU A 29 15.13 -3.92 4.52
C LEU A 29 15.91 -5.02 3.76
N PRO A 30 15.72 -6.31 4.09
CA PRO A 30 16.46 -7.40 3.47
C PRO A 30 15.91 -7.71 2.07
N THR A 31 16.14 -6.82 1.12
CA THR A 31 15.83 -7.07 -0.29
C THR A 31 16.86 -8.05 -0.88
N PRO A 32 16.55 -8.77 -1.99
CA PRO A 32 17.51 -9.66 -2.63
C PRO A 32 18.85 -8.97 -2.93
N GLY A 33 18.83 -7.72 -3.39
CA GLY A 33 20.07 -6.98 -3.63
C GLY A 33 20.92 -6.75 -2.37
N VAL A 34 20.28 -6.53 -1.21
CA VAL A 34 20.97 -6.38 0.08
C VAL A 34 21.54 -7.72 0.54
N VAL A 35 20.71 -8.78 0.52
CA VAL A 35 21.11 -10.14 0.94
C VAL A 35 22.27 -10.67 0.09
N TYR A 36 22.20 -10.51 -1.24
CA TYR A 36 23.25 -11.00 -2.14
C TYR A 36 24.56 -10.23 -1.93
N ARG A 37 24.48 -8.90 -1.74
CA ARG A 37 25.65 -8.07 -1.44
C ARG A 37 26.29 -8.46 -0.11
N HIS A 38 25.48 -8.74 0.91
CA HIS A 38 25.95 -9.23 2.22
C HIS A 38 26.72 -10.55 2.08
N LEU A 39 26.19 -11.48 1.29
CA LEU A 39 26.85 -12.75 0.92
C LEU A 39 28.04 -12.60 -0.03
N GLN A 40 28.42 -11.36 -0.40
CA GLN A 40 29.47 -11.05 -1.37
C GLN A 40 29.24 -11.71 -2.75
N ARG A 41 27.97 -11.87 -3.14
CA ARG A 41 27.55 -12.41 -4.44
C ARG A 41 26.90 -11.31 -5.28
N LYS A 42 27.09 -11.39 -6.61
CA LYS A 42 26.42 -10.50 -7.57
C LYS A 42 25.18 -11.18 -8.13
N MET A 43 24.14 -10.40 -8.39
CA MET A 43 23.01 -10.86 -9.20
C MET A 43 23.46 -10.89 -10.67
N VAL A 44 23.32 -12.06 -11.33
CA VAL A 44 23.78 -12.26 -12.71
C VAL A 44 22.62 -12.16 -13.70
N CYS A 45 21.62 -13.04 -13.59
CA CYS A 45 20.47 -13.08 -14.50
C CYS A 45 19.17 -12.54 -13.88
N CYS A 46 19.14 -12.34 -12.55
CA CYS A 46 17.97 -11.92 -11.76
C CYS A 46 16.72 -12.82 -11.85
N GLY A 47 16.76 -13.96 -12.55
CA GLY A 47 15.60 -14.85 -12.72
C GLY A 47 15.10 -15.50 -11.42
N CYS A 48 15.97 -15.62 -10.42
CA CYS A 48 15.63 -16.12 -9.09
C CYS A 48 14.99 -15.06 -8.17
N ALA A 49 14.90 -13.78 -8.59
CA ALA A 49 14.48 -12.70 -7.71
C ALA A 49 13.10 -12.93 -7.04
N PRO A 50 12.04 -13.38 -7.74
CA PRO A 50 10.75 -13.65 -7.10
C PRO A 50 10.84 -14.76 -6.03
N LEU A 51 11.59 -15.83 -6.32
CA LEU A 51 11.82 -16.93 -5.37
C LEU A 51 12.68 -16.49 -4.17
N ALA A 52 13.68 -15.64 -4.40
CA ALA A 52 14.50 -15.08 -3.35
C ALA A 52 13.66 -14.21 -2.42
N VAL A 53 12.76 -13.36 -2.95
CA VAL A 53 11.84 -12.54 -2.14
C VAL A 53 10.94 -13.41 -1.28
N SER A 54 10.26 -14.42 -1.85
CA SER A 54 9.39 -15.29 -1.07
C SER A 54 10.15 -16.07 -0.01
N THR A 55 11.33 -16.59 -0.34
CA THR A 55 12.21 -17.31 0.60
C THR A 55 12.65 -16.39 1.73
N ILE A 56 13.00 -15.14 1.44
CA ILE A 56 13.38 -14.15 2.46
C ILE A 56 12.24 -13.93 3.45
N TYR A 57 11.02 -13.65 2.98
CA TYR A 57 9.87 -13.42 3.88
C TYR A 57 9.56 -14.65 4.72
N GLN A 58 9.53 -15.84 4.10
CA GLN A 58 9.32 -17.08 4.83
C GLN A 58 10.38 -17.30 5.92
N LYS A 59 11.65 -17.01 5.63
CA LYS A 59 12.73 -17.15 6.62
C LYS A 59 12.67 -16.11 7.72
N ILE A 60 12.26 -14.88 7.44
CA ILE A 60 12.04 -13.87 8.46
C ILE A 60 10.95 -14.32 9.43
N ASP A 61 9.82 -14.83 8.93
CA ASP A 61 8.73 -15.32 9.77
C ASP A 61 9.20 -16.49 10.65
N GLN A 62 9.94 -17.46 10.09
CA GLN A 62 10.51 -18.58 10.83
C GLN A 62 11.49 -18.11 11.92
N LEU A 63 12.38 -17.18 11.62
CA LEU A 63 13.35 -16.65 12.57
C LEU A 63 12.66 -15.83 13.68
N ALA A 64 11.55 -15.15 13.36
CA ALA A 64 10.76 -14.39 14.31
C ALA A 64 9.99 -15.32 15.27
N GLU A 65 9.41 -16.40 14.76
CA GLU A 65 8.77 -17.45 15.57
C GLU A 65 9.77 -18.12 16.53
N GLN A 66 11.02 -18.29 16.10
CA GLN A 66 12.11 -18.81 16.92
C GLN A 66 12.68 -17.79 17.92
N GLY A 67 12.31 -16.51 17.81
CA GLY A 67 12.84 -15.43 18.65
C GLY A 67 14.30 -15.05 18.32
N VAL A 68 14.84 -15.47 17.18
CA VAL A 68 16.21 -15.16 16.74
C VAL A 68 16.30 -13.72 16.23
N VAL A 69 15.23 -13.23 15.59
CA VAL A 69 15.12 -11.85 15.11
C VAL A 69 13.89 -11.18 15.71
N CYS A 70 13.98 -9.88 15.96
CA CYS A 70 12.80 -9.12 16.37
C CYS A 70 11.80 -9.09 15.19
N PRO A 71 10.52 -9.47 15.37
CA PRO A 71 9.51 -9.40 14.32
C PRO A 71 9.32 -7.98 13.76
N TYR A 72 9.74 -6.97 14.52
CA TYR A 72 9.71 -5.56 14.13
C TYR A 72 11.06 -5.00 13.68
N ALA A 73 12.12 -5.81 13.55
CA ALA A 73 13.44 -5.34 13.09
C ALA A 73 13.36 -4.62 11.73
N CYS A 74 12.50 -5.12 10.83
CA CYS A 74 12.22 -4.47 9.56
C CYS A 74 11.19 -3.33 9.65
N ALA A 75 10.46 -3.16 10.76
CA ALA A 75 9.37 -2.17 10.86
C ALA A 75 9.89 -0.73 10.70
N CYS A 76 11.12 -0.44 11.15
CA CYS A 76 11.76 0.85 10.89
C CYS A 76 12.05 1.10 9.41
N ALA A 77 12.41 0.05 8.66
CA ALA A 77 12.61 0.14 7.21
C ALA A 77 11.26 0.17 6.45
N GLN A 78 10.28 -0.62 6.87
CA GLN A 78 8.92 -0.62 6.33
C GLN A 78 8.19 0.69 6.59
N GLY A 79 8.37 1.31 7.76
CA GLY A 79 7.81 2.63 8.08
C GLY A 79 8.29 3.72 7.11
N ARG A 80 9.53 3.62 6.63
CA ARG A 80 10.06 4.49 5.56
C ARG A 80 9.44 4.17 4.20
N LEU A 81 9.23 2.90 3.87
CA LEU A 81 8.55 2.50 2.64
C LEU A 81 7.08 2.95 2.62
N LEU A 82 6.32 2.69 3.69
CA LEU A 82 4.91 3.09 3.82
C LEU A 82 4.74 4.62 3.79
N LYS A 83 5.72 5.36 4.33
CA LYS A 83 5.73 6.82 4.18
C LYS A 83 5.98 7.23 2.73
N GLY A 84 6.95 6.60 2.06
CA GLY A 84 7.24 6.84 0.64
C GLY A 84 6.11 6.49 -0.32
N THR A 85 5.25 5.50 0.00
CA THR A 85 4.06 5.19 -0.81
C THR A 85 2.97 6.25 -0.66
N ASN A 86 2.89 6.98 0.45
CA ASN A 86 1.88 8.04 0.60
C ASN A 86 2.39 9.41 0.08
N ASP A 87 3.70 9.61 0.04
CA ASP A 87 4.35 10.87 -0.35
C ASP A 87 4.95 10.85 -1.77
N THR A 88 4.69 9.81 -2.58
CA THR A 88 5.33 9.72 -3.90
C THR A 88 4.75 10.75 -4.86
N ALA A 89 5.61 11.56 -5.47
CA ALA A 89 5.25 12.50 -6.53
C ALA A 89 4.43 11.84 -7.67
N ALA A 90 4.68 10.54 -7.93
CA ALA A 90 3.90 9.75 -8.87
C ALA A 90 2.43 9.56 -8.43
N LEU A 91 2.15 9.31 -7.15
CA LEU A 91 0.78 9.23 -6.63
C LEU A 91 0.11 10.59 -6.58
N GLN A 92 0.85 11.65 -6.22
CA GLN A 92 0.34 13.02 -6.32
C GLN A 92 0.00 13.42 -7.76
N LEU A 93 0.76 12.94 -8.75
CA LEU A 93 0.46 13.13 -10.17
C LEU A 93 -0.79 12.32 -10.60
N MET A 94 -0.94 11.09 -10.13
CA MET A 94 -2.13 10.27 -10.41
C MET A 94 -3.40 10.81 -9.74
N GLN A 95 -3.27 11.46 -8.58
CA GLN A 95 -4.36 12.14 -7.87
C GLN A 95 -4.59 13.57 -8.35
N ARG A 96 -3.71 14.12 -9.21
CA ARG A 96 -3.87 15.46 -9.74
C ARG A 96 -5.06 15.47 -10.69
N PRO A 97 -6.05 16.35 -10.51
CA PRO A 97 -7.10 16.50 -11.50
C PRO A 97 -6.45 16.86 -12.85
N PRO A 98 -6.98 16.35 -13.98
CA PRO A 98 -6.42 16.63 -15.30
C PRO A 98 -6.35 18.15 -15.48
N SER A 99 -5.14 18.65 -15.68
CA SER A 99 -4.87 20.07 -15.89
C SER A 99 -5.49 20.47 -17.24
N GLY A 100 -6.76 20.87 -17.21
CA GLY A 100 -7.55 21.14 -18.41
C GLY A 100 -9.06 21.30 -18.17
N VAL A 101 -9.61 20.76 -17.08
CA VAL A 101 -10.95 21.16 -16.63
C VAL A 101 -10.81 22.39 -15.75
N ALA A 102 -11.11 23.55 -16.33
CA ALA A 102 -11.27 24.79 -15.57
C ALA A 102 -12.18 24.51 -14.36
N ALA A 103 -11.70 24.81 -13.16
CA ALA A 103 -12.56 24.83 -11.98
C ALA A 103 -13.80 25.68 -12.33
N PRO A 104 -15.03 25.24 -11.99
CA PRO A 104 -16.19 26.10 -12.17
C PRO A 104 -15.87 27.40 -11.44
N ARG A 105 -15.84 28.51 -12.19
CA ARG A 105 -15.54 29.83 -11.63
C ARG A 105 -16.40 30.00 -10.38
N PRO A 106 -15.84 30.45 -9.24
CA PRO A 106 -16.66 30.86 -8.12
C PRO A 106 -17.72 31.80 -8.69
N ARG A 107 -19.02 31.50 -8.46
CA ARG A 107 -20.05 32.51 -8.76
C ARG A 107 -19.66 33.71 -7.91
N LEU A 108 -19.17 34.77 -8.54
CA LEU A 108 -19.03 36.04 -7.86
C LEU A 108 -20.40 36.33 -7.23
N PRO A 109 -20.44 36.79 -5.97
CA PRO A 109 -21.67 37.30 -5.40
C PRO A 109 -22.21 38.34 -6.38
N LEU A 110 -23.45 38.18 -6.82
CA LEU A 110 -24.12 39.22 -7.59
C LEU A 110 -24.06 40.52 -6.79
N PRO A 111 -23.77 41.68 -7.42
CA PRO A 111 -23.82 42.95 -6.72
C PRO A 111 -25.21 43.11 -6.09
N ARG A 112 -25.25 43.61 -4.85
CA ARG A 112 -26.52 43.87 -4.16
C ARG A 112 -27.38 44.79 -5.05
N PRO A 113 -28.67 44.48 -5.23
CA PRO A 113 -29.55 45.35 -5.99
C PRO A 113 -29.63 46.73 -5.32
N PRO A 114 -29.68 47.83 -6.09
CA PRO A 114 -29.83 49.16 -5.54
C PRO A 114 -31.14 49.28 -4.75
N SER A 115 -31.12 50.09 -3.68
CA SER A 115 -32.21 50.24 -2.70
C SER A 115 -33.55 50.74 -3.25
N TRP A 116 -33.59 51.13 -4.52
CA TRP A 116 -34.79 51.63 -5.19
C TRP A 116 -35.60 50.54 -5.90
N LEU A 117 -35.17 49.27 -5.86
CA LEU A 117 -35.98 48.17 -6.42
C LEU A 117 -37.22 47.91 -5.55
N PRO A 118 -38.44 47.96 -6.11
CA PRO A 118 -39.65 47.58 -5.38
C PRO A 118 -39.66 46.07 -5.09
N PRO A 119 -40.24 45.62 -3.95
CA PRO A 119 -40.27 44.21 -3.60
C PRO A 119 -41.05 43.39 -4.64
N SER A 120 -40.41 42.32 -5.13
CA SER A 120 -40.99 41.40 -6.10
C SER A 120 -42.18 40.65 -5.49
N ARG A 121 -43.29 40.55 -6.23
CA ARG A 121 -44.49 39.79 -5.82
C ARG A 121 -44.14 38.32 -5.49
N PRO A 122 -44.80 37.70 -4.50
CA PRO A 122 -44.54 36.30 -4.16
C PRO A 122 -44.89 35.37 -5.34
N ALA A 123 -43.96 34.45 -5.62
CA ALA A 123 -44.14 33.41 -6.62
C ALA A 123 -45.13 32.33 -6.15
N PRO A 124 -45.88 31.68 -7.07
CA PRO A 124 -46.85 30.66 -6.71
C PRO A 124 -46.18 29.39 -6.16
N THR A 125 -46.81 28.76 -5.15
CA THR A 125 -46.34 27.54 -4.51
C THR A 125 -46.47 26.32 -5.44
N PRO A 126 -45.42 25.49 -5.60
CA PRO A 126 -45.50 24.26 -6.38
C PRO A 126 -46.25 23.14 -5.63
N PRO A 127 -46.93 22.22 -6.33
CA PRO A 127 -47.68 21.13 -5.72
C PRO A 127 -46.79 20.03 -5.13
N SER A 128 -47.32 19.43 -4.07
CA SER A 128 -46.70 18.44 -3.18
C SER A 128 -46.24 17.14 -3.85
N THR A 129 -45.00 16.78 -3.52
CA THR A 129 -44.50 15.43 -3.18
C THR A 129 -44.92 14.23 -4.05
N MET A 130 -43.97 13.67 -4.80
CA MET A 130 -43.90 12.22 -4.97
C MET A 130 -42.54 11.68 -4.52
N SER A 131 -42.65 10.79 -3.54
CA SER A 131 -41.61 10.07 -2.81
C SER A 131 -41.08 8.89 -3.63
N TRP A 132 -39.76 8.79 -3.81
CA TRP A 132 -39.09 7.55 -4.17
C TRP A 132 -37.98 7.25 -3.16
N ARG A 133 -38.37 6.43 -2.17
CA ARG A 133 -37.49 5.75 -1.23
C ARG A 133 -36.75 4.59 -1.93
N LEU A 134 -35.46 4.50 -1.61
CA LEU A 134 -34.71 3.29 -1.24
C LEU A 134 -34.74 2.08 -2.20
N HIS A 135 -33.59 1.80 -2.83
CA HIS A 135 -33.12 0.42 -2.98
C HIS A 135 -31.59 0.34 -3.00
N TRP A 136 -31.01 -0.31 -1.98
CA TRP A 136 -29.60 -0.68 -1.86
C TRP A 136 -29.55 -2.16 -1.47
N PRO A 137 -28.95 -3.08 -2.26
CA PRO A 137 -28.59 -4.43 -1.80
C PRO A 137 -27.06 -4.47 -1.55
N MET A 138 -26.53 -4.72 -0.35
CA MET A 138 -26.53 -5.96 0.45
C MET A 138 -26.05 -7.19 -0.35
N TRP A 139 -24.73 -7.38 -0.43
CA TRP A 139 -24.11 -8.66 -0.80
C TRP A 139 -23.13 -9.13 0.29
N HIS A 140 -23.45 -10.32 0.80
CA HIS A 140 -22.85 -11.12 1.87
C HIS A 140 -21.42 -11.61 1.52
N ARG A 141 -20.45 -11.69 2.43
CA ARG A 141 -20.21 -12.70 3.50
C ARG A 141 -20.25 -14.17 3.03
N VAL A 142 -19.09 -14.73 2.66
CA VAL A 142 -18.76 -16.18 2.52
C VAL A 142 -17.23 -16.31 2.62
N ARG A 143 -16.55 -17.27 3.26
CA ARG A 143 -16.73 -18.26 4.35
C ARG A 143 -15.29 -18.60 4.77
N ARG A 144 -15.06 -18.86 6.07
CA ARG A 144 -13.81 -19.43 6.60
C ARG A 144 -13.81 -20.94 6.33
N GLY A 145 -12.71 -21.48 5.84
CA GLY A 145 -12.45 -22.92 5.77
C GLY A 145 -11.22 -23.25 6.61
N THR A 146 -11.43 -23.96 7.71
CA THR A 146 -10.40 -24.60 8.54
C THR A 146 -10.31 -26.07 8.14
N SER A 147 -9.11 -26.55 7.79
CA SER A 147 -8.81 -27.96 7.60
C SER A 147 -7.67 -28.37 8.54
N ALA A 148 -7.94 -29.34 9.42
CA ALA A 148 -6.98 -30.03 10.28
C ALA A 148 -6.31 -31.21 9.52
N PRO A 149 -5.12 -31.69 9.94
CA PRO A 149 -4.47 -32.86 9.34
C PRO A 149 -4.83 -34.18 10.06
N PRO A 150 -4.74 -35.35 9.40
CA PRO A 150 -4.94 -36.66 10.02
C PRO A 150 -3.66 -37.25 10.64
N VAL A 151 -3.93 -38.23 11.52
CA VAL A 151 -3.04 -39.00 12.42
C VAL A 151 -2.20 -40.04 11.70
#